data_AF-A0A920DRR7-F1
#
_entry.id   AF-A0A920DRR7-F1
#
_cell.length_a   1.000
_cell.length_b   1.000
_cell.length_c   1.000
_cell.angle_alpha   90.00
_cell.angle_beta   90.00
_cell.angle_gamma   90.00
#
_symmetry.space_group_name_H-M   'P 1'
#
loop_
_entity.id
_entity.type
_entity.pdbx_description
1 polymer ?
#
loop_
_entity_poly.entity_id
_entity_poly.type
_entity_poly.pdbx_seq_one_letter_code
_entity_poly.pdbx_strand_id
1 'polypeptide(L)' 'MRYLLLILILLAGCSETPFDVILLNGKIIDGSGTEPYTGSVGIKNDKIVAIGNLQGKARQVINAKDL' A
#
# COMPACT_ATOMS: atom_id res chain seq x y z
N MET A 1 -4.34 -23.75 33.39
CA MET A 1 -3.43 -24.05 32.25
C MET A 1 -4.14 -24.48 30.96
N ARG A 2 -5.36 -25.03 30.98
CA ARG A 2 -6.06 -25.46 29.75
C ARG A 2 -6.46 -24.31 28.79
N TYR A 3 -6.70 -23.12 29.31
CA TYR A 3 -7.09 -21.94 28.50
C TYR A 3 -5.91 -21.13 27.96
N LEU A 4 -4.68 -21.43 28.41
CA LEU A 4 -3.50 -20.67 28.02
C LEU A 4 -3.18 -20.84 26.52
N LEU A 5 -3.42 -22.04 25.99
CA LEU A 5 -3.26 -22.35 24.56
C LEU A 5 -4.29 -21.60 23.69
N LEU A 6 -5.52 -21.42 24.19
CA LEU A 6 -6.60 -20.70 23.49
C LEU A 6 -6.30 -19.20 23.37
N ILE A 7 -5.78 -18.59 24.45
CA ILE A 7 -5.40 -17.17 24.46
C ILE A 7 -4.25 -16.90 23.47
N LEU A 8 -3.30 -17.84 23.32
CA LEU A 8 -2.18 -17.71 22.39
C LEU A 8 -2.62 -17.69 20.92
N ILE A 9 -3.67 -18.44 20.57
CA ILE A 9 -4.22 -18.52 19.21
C ILE A 9 -4.94 -17.22 18.82
N LEU A 10 -5.59 -16.54 19.77
CA LEU A 10 -6.29 -15.26 19.53
C LEU A 10 -5.36 -14.10 19.17
N LEU A 11 -4.07 -14.17 19.53
CA LEU A 11 -3.11 -13.08 19.32
C LEU A 11 -2.35 -13.16 17.97
N ALA A 12 -2.51 -14.26 17.22
CA ALA A 12 -1.72 -14.52 16.00
C ALA A 12 -2.32 -13.94 14.69
N GLY A 13 -3.44 -13.20 14.77
CA GLY A 13 -4.27 -12.87 13.60
C GLY A 13 -4.03 -11.52 12.91
N CYS A 14 -3.22 -10.62 13.47
CA CYS A 14 -3.04 -9.29 12.87
C CYS A 14 -1.96 -9.28 11.78
N SER A 15 -2.38 -9.37 10.50
CA SER A 15 -1.55 -8.99 9.36
C SER A 15 -2.06 -7.65 8.80
N GLU A 16 -1.30 -6.58 9.01
CA GLU A 16 -1.65 -5.26 8.47
C GLU A 16 -1.22 -5.15 7.00
N THR A 17 -2.14 -4.69 6.14
CA THR A 17 -1.80 -4.29 4.77
C THR A 17 -1.45 -2.80 4.76
N PRO A 18 -0.19 -2.43 4.48
CA PRO A 18 0.26 -1.03 4.54
C PRO A 18 -0.46 -0.12 3.55
N PHE A 19 -0.99 -0.68 2.46
CA PHE A 19 -1.79 0.05 1.48
C PHE A 19 -3.13 -0.66 1.24
N ASP A 20 -4.14 0.12 0.89
CA ASP A 20 -5.37 -0.40 0.32
C ASP A 20 -5.21 -0.57 -1.19
N VAL A 21 -4.64 0.43 -1.87
CA VAL A 21 -4.32 0.39 -3.30
C VAL A 21 -2.87 0.82 -3.55
N ILE A 22 -2.16 0.12 -4.43
CA ILE A 22 -0.95 0.63 -5.08
C ILE A 22 -1.24 0.86 -6.56
N LEU A 23 -0.99 2.06 -7.05
CA LEU A 23 -0.86 2.37 -8.48
C LEU A 23 0.62 2.23 -8.85
N LEU A 24 0.98 1.24 -9.66
CA LEU A 24 2.36 0.85 -9.93
C LEU A 24 2.85 1.39 -11.27
N ASN A 25 4.08 1.92 -11.33
CA ASN A 25 4.80 2.29 -12.55
C ASN A 25 4.11 3.34 -13.45
N GLY A 26 3.26 4.21 -12.89
CA GLY A 26 2.58 5.25 -13.65
C GLY A 26 3.44 6.50 -13.88
N LYS A 27 3.06 7.32 -14.86
CA LYS A 27 3.57 8.68 -15.05
C LYS A 27 2.83 9.63 -14.10
N ILE A 28 3.54 10.13 -13.09
CA ILE A 28 2.98 10.98 -12.04
C ILE A 28 3.07 12.45 -12.48
N ILE A 29 1.93 13.13 -12.42
CA ILE A 29 1.78 14.58 -12.60
C ILE A 29 1.13 15.10 -11.31
N ASP A 30 1.92 15.75 -10.44
CA ASP A 30 1.49 16.10 -9.07
C ASP A 30 0.91 17.52 -8.92
N GLY A 31 0.84 18.27 -10.01
CA GLY A 31 0.31 19.65 -10.03
C GLY A 31 1.25 20.73 -9.50
N SER A 32 2.50 20.40 -9.13
CA SER A 32 3.51 21.39 -8.71
C SER A 32 4.09 22.23 -9.85
N GLY A 33 3.89 21.80 -11.11
CA GLY A 33 4.49 22.40 -12.30
C GLY A 33 5.87 21.86 -12.65
N THR A 34 6.37 20.87 -11.91
CA THR A 34 7.59 20.14 -12.25
C THR A 34 7.36 19.13 -13.39
N GLU A 35 8.45 18.68 -14.02
CA GLU A 35 8.37 17.66 -15.07
C GLU A 35 7.76 16.35 -14.55
N PRO A 36 6.89 15.68 -15.32
CA PRO A 36 6.33 14.40 -14.91
C PRO A 36 7.42 13.33 -14.70
N TYR A 37 7.20 12.44 -13.74
CA TYR A 37 8.16 11.38 -13.41
C TYR A 37 7.47 10.02 -13.24
N THR A 38 8.21 8.94 -13.50
CA THR A 38 7.69 7.58 -13.29
C THR A 38 7.80 7.20 -11.82
N GLY A 39 6.73 6.64 -11.27
CA GLY A 39 6.72 6.17 -9.90
C GLY A 39 5.48 5.34 -9.57
N SER A 40 5.32 5.04 -8.29
CA SER A 40 4.14 4.38 -7.76
C SER A 40 3.51 5.22 -6.66
N VAL A 41 2.19 5.08 -6.49
CA VAL A 41 1.40 5.82 -5.49
C VAL A 41 0.68 4.83 -4.59
N GLY A 42 0.89 4.96 -3.29
CA GLY A 42 0.27 4.14 -2.26
C GLY A 42 -0.89 4.89 -1.61
N ILE A 43 -2.06 4.26 -1.60
CA ILE A 43 -3.30 4.82 -1.06
C ILE A 43 -3.73 4.01 0.17
N LYS A 44 -4.08 4.70 1.24
CA LYS A 44 -4.64 4.13 2.48
C LYS A 44 -5.74 5.03 3.03
N ASN A 45 -6.90 4.47 3.37
CA ASN A 45 -8.04 5.20 3.93
C ASN A 45 -8.35 6.50 3.15
N ASP A 46 -8.49 6.37 1.82
CA ASP A 46 -8.77 7.45 0.88
C ASP A 46 -7.73 8.58 0.81
N LYS A 47 -6.51 8.34 1.30
CA LYS A 47 -5.39 9.29 1.24
C LYS A 47 -4.19 8.70 0.53
N ILE A 48 -3.46 9.54 -0.19
CA ILE A 48 -2.11 9.21 -0.65
C ILE A 48 -1.19 9.22 0.57
N VAL A 49 -0.55 8.09 0.87
CA VAL A 49 0.34 7.93 2.02
C VAL A 49 1.80 7.71 1.63
N ALA A 50 2.07 7.38 0.37
CA ALA A 50 3.42 7.24 -0.15
C ALA A 50 3.48 7.47 -1.67
N ILE A 51 4.59 8.03 -2.14
CA ILE A 51 4.91 8.19 -3.56
C ILE A 51 6.37 7.75 -3.78
N GLY A 52 6.66 7.03 -4.86
CA GLY A 52 8.03 6.65 -5.26
C GLY A 52 8.14 5.18 -5.61
N ASN A 53 9.27 4.55 -5.25
CA ASN A 53 9.44 3.10 -5.38
C ASN A 53 8.89 2.40 -4.14
N LEU A 54 7.67 1.88 -4.24
CA LEU A 54 6.93 1.32 -3.10
C LEU A 54 7.18 -0.18 -2.95
N GLN A 55 7.40 -0.59 -1.70
CA GLN A 55 7.48 -1.99 -1.29
C GLN A 55 6.35 -2.28 -0.29
N GLY A 56 5.81 -3.49 -0.29
CA GLY A 56 4.79 -3.92 0.66
C GLY A 56 3.52 -4.46 0.01
N LYS A 57 2.62 -4.99 0.85
CA LYS A 57 1.35 -5.57 0.39
C LYS A 57 0.27 -4.50 0.25
N ALA A 58 -0.56 -4.64 -0.76
CA ALA A 58 -1.80 -3.88 -0.91
C ALA A 58 -2.98 -4.83 -1.06
N ARG A 59 -4.19 -4.37 -0.71
CA ARG A 59 -5.42 -5.13 -1.02
C ARG A 59 -5.64 -5.20 -2.54
N GLN A 60 -5.24 -4.15 -3.26
CA GLN A 60 -5.28 -4.09 -4.72
C GLN A 60 -3.99 -3.47 -5.26
N VAL A 61 -3.49 -4.04 -6.35
CA VAL A 61 -2.39 -3.47 -7.12
C VAL A 61 -2.89 -3.24 -8.55
N ILE A 62 -2.73 -2.03 -9.05
CA ILE A 62 -3.10 -1.63 -10.41
C ILE A 62 -1.81 -1.23 -11.12
N ASN A 63 -1.48 -1.89 -12.23
CA ASN A 63 -0.35 -1.50 -13.06
C ASN A 63 -0.77 -0.35 -13.96
N ALA A 64 -0.21 0.84 -13.70
CA ALA A 64 -0.45 2.06 -14.45
C ALA A 64 0.66 2.35 -15.47
N LYS A 65 1.46 1.35 -15.82
CA LYS A 65 2.47 1.49 -16.87
C LYS A 65 1.82 2.00 -18.16
N ASP A 66 2.51 2.94 -18.82
CA ASP A 66 2.10 3.59 -20.06
C ASP A 66 0.85 4.49 -19.92
N LEU A 67 0.42 4.76 -18.68
CA LEU A 67 -0.57 5.79 -18.30
C LEU A 67 0.11 6.97 -17.58
#